data_AF-A0A7Y1YBL5-F1
#
_entry.id   AF-A0A7Y1YBL5-F1
#
_cell.length_a   1.000
_cell.length_b   1.000
_cell.length_c   1.000
_cell.angle_alpha   90.00
_cell.angle_beta   90.00
_cell.angle_gamma   90.00
#
_symmetry.space_group_name_H-M   'P 1'
#
loop_
_entity.id
_entity.type
_entity.pdbx_description
1 polymer ?
#
loop_
_entity_poly.entity_id
_entity_poly.type
_entity_poly.pdbx_seq_one_letter_code
_entity_poly.pdbx_strand_id
1 'polypeptide(L)'
;WGGVTSFALPPAPDALPIDPGDPPYLGDPASDAAFREAAIEVIRYSSLLDPRVESMIDISPGSIGNNNLGANDGSGHDTNPATGTPYTSNVVNQADFGRAMAEFWADGPDSETPPGHWNTLANAVSDSLDPALHIRGQGEAVDRLEWDVKLYVALNAATHDGAIAAWGTKGYYDYSRPISMIRYMGGIGQSSDPAQPSFHEKGLPLEAGLIEVVTAESTAAGERHAHLAGNEGEIAVRSWRGTPEDRERDIGGVDWILAVDWVPYQLPTFVTPSFAAYVSGHSVFSRAAAEVLTAFTGDEYFPGGLGEWTIQAGSYEFEHGPDDDIILQWATYRDAADQAGLSRLYGGIHVRADDFAGRKMGAEIGQAAWAAAQRYFESDR
;
A
#
# COMPACT_ATOMS: atom_id res chain seq x y z
N TRP A 1 3.80 9.95 -19.96
CA TRP A 1 4.77 10.23 -18.87
C TRP A 1 6.05 9.42 -19.03
N GLY A 2 5.99 8.14 -19.39
CA GLY A 2 7.20 7.32 -19.60
C GLY A 2 8.21 7.78 -20.67
N GLY A 3 7.85 8.73 -21.53
CA GLY A 3 8.77 9.36 -22.49
C GLY A 3 9.40 10.68 -22.02
N VAL A 4 9.18 11.07 -20.76
CA VAL A 4 9.83 12.25 -20.15
C VAL A 4 11.30 11.93 -19.88
N THR A 5 12.18 12.93 -20.00
CA THR A 5 13.60 12.78 -19.66
C THR A 5 13.78 12.45 -18.18
N SER A 6 14.39 11.31 -17.91
CA SER A 6 14.79 10.84 -16.59
C SER A 6 16.10 11.48 -16.12
N PHE A 7 16.32 11.43 -14.81
CA PHE A 7 17.56 11.82 -14.16
C PHE A 7 18.64 10.74 -14.26
N ALA A 8 18.28 9.48 -13.95
CA ALA A 8 19.18 8.34 -13.89
C ALA A 8 18.80 7.19 -14.84
N LEU A 9 17.51 7.03 -15.14
CA LEU A 9 17.04 5.93 -15.99
C LEU A 9 17.51 6.07 -17.45
N PRO A 10 17.70 4.96 -18.18
CA PRO A 10 18.02 5.01 -19.60
C PRO A 10 16.84 5.57 -20.41
N PRO A 11 17.09 6.20 -21.57
CA PRO A 11 16.02 6.56 -22.50
C PRO A 11 15.25 5.31 -22.96
N ALA A 12 13.92 5.38 -22.91
CA ALA A 12 13.03 4.30 -23.38
C ALA A 12 12.26 4.72 -24.63
N PRO A 13 12.57 4.17 -25.82
CA PRO A 13 11.88 4.48 -27.07
C PRO A 13 10.38 4.13 -27.07
N ASP A 14 9.98 3.15 -26.26
CA ASP A 14 8.61 2.65 -26.07
C ASP A 14 7.92 3.24 -24.83
N ALA A 15 8.55 4.23 -24.17
CA ALA A 15 8.10 4.83 -22.93
C ALA A 15 8.01 3.84 -21.75
N LEU A 16 8.76 2.72 -21.78
CA LEU A 16 8.88 1.74 -20.71
C LEU A 16 10.34 1.60 -20.24
N PRO A 17 10.89 2.55 -19.45
CA PRO A 17 12.30 2.55 -19.06
C PRO A 17 12.71 1.40 -18.14
N ILE A 18 11.75 0.85 -17.39
CA ILE A 18 11.90 -0.38 -16.62
C ILE A 18 10.65 -1.20 -16.91
N ASP A 19 10.86 -2.43 -17.41
CA ASP A 19 9.78 -3.37 -17.65
C ASP A 19 9.73 -4.40 -16.51
N PRO A 20 8.70 -4.37 -15.64
CA PRO A 20 8.55 -5.34 -14.57
C PRO A 20 7.99 -6.70 -15.06
N GLY A 21 7.62 -6.82 -16.34
CA GLY A 21 6.97 -7.98 -16.93
C GLY A 21 5.44 -7.96 -16.79
N ASP A 22 4.78 -8.93 -17.40
CA ASP A 22 3.32 -9.02 -17.41
C ASP A 22 2.73 -9.18 -16.00
N PRO A 23 1.70 -8.38 -15.63
CA PRO A 23 0.85 -8.69 -14.49
C PRO A 23 -0.01 -9.95 -14.78
N PRO A 24 -0.61 -10.58 -13.75
CA PRO A 24 -1.48 -11.72 -13.99
C PRO A 24 -2.75 -11.31 -14.74
N TYR A 25 -3.36 -12.18 -15.56
CA TYR A 25 -4.56 -11.86 -16.34
C TYR A 25 -5.68 -12.88 -16.18
N LEU A 26 -6.92 -12.40 -16.12
CA LEU A 26 -8.11 -13.27 -16.10
C LEU A 26 -8.24 -14.04 -17.43
N GLY A 27 -8.39 -15.37 -17.33
CA GLY A 27 -8.51 -16.28 -18.47
C GLY A 27 -7.18 -16.66 -19.13
N ASP A 28 -6.04 -16.12 -18.67
CA ASP A 28 -4.73 -16.57 -19.10
C ASP A 28 -4.34 -17.86 -18.33
N PRO A 29 -4.04 -18.99 -19.00
CA PRO A 29 -3.79 -20.26 -18.30
C PRO A 29 -2.61 -20.25 -17.33
N ALA A 30 -1.63 -19.36 -17.50
CA ALA A 30 -0.46 -19.28 -16.65
C ALA A 30 -0.68 -18.38 -15.42
N SER A 31 -1.64 -17.45 -15.48
CA SER A 31 -1.76 -16.39 -14.47
C SER A 31 -3.19 -16.12 -13.95
N ASP A 32 -4.21 -16.76 -14.50
CA ASP A 32 -5.63 -16.63 -14.09
C ASP A 32 -5.83 -16.90 -12.60
N ALA A 33 -5.19 -17.95 -12.06
CA ALA A 33 -5.28 -18.27 -10.64
C ALA A 33 -4.71 -17.13 -9.77
N ALA A 34 -3.59 -16.52 -10.18
CA ALA A 34 -2.99 -15.41 -9.46
C ALA A 34 -3.85 -14.13 -9.56
N PHE A 35 -4.48 -13.88 -10.70
CA PHE A 35 -5.41 -12.75 -10.87
C PHE A 35 -6.60 -12.85 -9.91
N ARG A 36 -7.23 -14.04 -9.84
CA ARG A 36 -8.38 -14.29 -8.96
C ARG A 36 -8.00 -14.18 -7.49
N GLU A 37 -6.90 -14.83 -7.11
CA GLU A 37 -6.40 -14.78 -5.74
C GLU A 37 -6.10 -13.33 -5.32
N ALA A 38 -5.57 -12.51 -6.22
CA ALA A 38 -5.27 -11.11 -5.92
C ALA A 38 -6.54 -10.27 -5.66
N ALA A 39 -7.66 -10.57 -6.33
CA ALA A 39 -8.94 -9.95 -6.03
C ALA A 39 -9.53 -10.43 -4.70
N ILE A 40 -9.42 -11.73 -4.41
CA ILE A 40 -9.90 -12.33 -3.14
C ILE A 40 -9.10 -11.78 -1.95
N GLU A 41 -7.78 -11.62 -2.10
CA GLU A 41 -6.91 -11.02 -1.08
C GLU A 41 -7.38 -9.61 -0.69
N VAL A 42 -7.79 -8.78 -1.65
CA VAL A 42 -8.36 -7.45 -1.37
C VAL A 42 -9.68 -7.55 -0.60
N ILE A 43 -10.54 -8.52 -0.93
CA ILE A 43 -11.78 -8.78 -0.16
C ILE A 43 -11.43 -9.20 1.28
N ARG A 44 -10.42 -10.06 1.47
CA ARG A 44 -9.93 -10.44 2.80
C ARG A 44 -9.47 -9.22 3.58
N TYR A 45 -8.65 -8.34 3.01
CA TYR A 45 -8.24 -7.12 3.70
C TYR A 45 -9.41 -6.22 4.08
N SER A 46 -10.38 -6.02 3.17
CA SER A 46 -11.59 -5.25 3.45
C SER A 46 -12.44 -5.87 4.58
N SER A 47 -12.49 -7.20 4.67
CA SER A 47 -13.22 -7.92 5.73
C SER A 47 -12.65 -7.73 7.14
N LEU A 48 -11.43 -7.18 7.25
CA LEU A 48 -10.74 -6.94 8.51
C LEU A 48 -10.95 -5.51 9.05
N LEU A 49 -11.71 -4.67 8.35
CA LEU A 49 -11.87 -3.24 8.67
C LEU A 49 -13.02 -2.93 9.65
N ASP A 50 -13.47 -3.91 10.44
CA ASP A 50 -14.49 -3.68 11.48
C ASP A 50 -13.86 -3.54 12.87
N PRO A 51 -13.76 -2.32 13.42
CA PRO A 51 -13.17 -2.09 14.74
C PRO A 51 -13.99 -2.67 15.89
N ARG A 52 -15.26 -3.02 15.65
CA ARG A 52 -16.12 -3.67 16.65
C ARG A 52 -15.75 -5.14 16.86
N VAL A 53 -14.97 -5.71 15.94
CA VAL A 53 -14.35 -7.01 16.14
C VAL A 53 -13.09 -6.80 16.99
N GLU A 54 -13.10 -7.31 18.22
CA GLU A 54 -11.98 -7.21 19.17
C GLU A 54 -10.80 -8.13 18.78
N SER A 55 -10.28 -7.98 17.57
CA SER A 55 -9.05 -8.63 17.09
C SER A 55 -7.87 -7.71 17.34
N MET A 56 -6.92 -8.16 18.16
CA MET A 56 -5.74 -7.38 18.52
C MET A 56 -4.50 -7.86 17.75
N ILE A 57 -3.63 -6.95 17.36
CA ILE A 57 -2.38 -7.22 16.67
C ILE A 57 -1.25 -6.39 17.28
N ASP A 58 -0.07 -6.98 17.41
CA ASP A 58 1.16 -6.25 17.75
C ASP A 58 1.76 -5.64 16.48
N ILE A 59 1.79 -4.32 16.42
CA ILE A 59 2.29 -3.53 15.29
C ILE A 59 3.68 -2.96 15.54
N SER A 60 4.36 -3.38 16.60
CA SER A 60 5.73 -2.96 16.88
C SER A 60 6.71 -3.46 15.80
N PRO A 61 7.87 -2.81 15.65
CA PRO A 61 8.90 -3.29 14.73
C PRO A 61 9.43 -4.68 15.08
N GLY A 62 9.19 -5.17 16.31
CA GLY A 62 9.51 -6.54 16.72
C GLY A 62 8.59 -7.62 16.13
N SER A 63 7.42 -7.22 15.61
CA SER A 63 6.38 -8.13 15.13
C SER A 63 6.04 -7.92 13.64
N ILE A 64 6.28 -6.73 13.08
CA ILE A 64 5.97 -6.37 11.69
C ILE A 64 7.19 -5.69 11.03
N GLY A 65 7.39 -5.95 9.75
CA GLY A 65 8.50 -5.42 8.95
C GLY A 65 9.53 -6.49 8.62
N ASN A 66 10.71 -6.08 8.16
CA ASN A 66 11.80 -6.95 7.73
C ASN A 66 11.41 -7.90 6.58
N ASN A 67 10.64 -7.38 5.61
CA ASN A 67 10.19 -8.17 4.47
C ASN A 67 11.32 -8.32 3.43
N ASN A 68 11.29 -9.43 2.70
CA ASN A 68 12.02 -9.52 1.45
C ASN A 68 11.45 -8.52 0.42
N LEU A 69 12.31 -8.02 -0.47
CA LEU A 69 11.90 -7.05 -1.49
C LEU A 69 10.77 -7.60 -2.38
N GLY A 70 9.63 -6.90 -2.36
CA GLY A 70 8.45 -7.29 -3.13
C GLY A 70 7.73 -8.51 -2.54
N ALA A 71 7.69 -8.58 -1.20
CA ALA A 71 6.92 -9.54 -0.43
C ALA A 71 6.38 -8.88 0.86
N ASN A 72 5.51 -9.61 1.57
CA ASN A 72 5.04 -9.30 2.93
C ASN A 72 5.27 -10.53 3.82
N ASP A 73 6.52 -11.00 3.89
CA ASP A 73 6.94 -12.26 4.51
C ASP A 73 7.88 -12.08 5.71
N GLY A 74 8.09 -10.84 6.14
CA GLY A 74 8.92 -10.50 7.28
C GLY A 74 8.24 -10.81 8.61
N SER A 75 9.05 -10.93 9.65
CA SER A 75 8.62 -11.21 11.03
C SER A 75 9.08 -10.14 12.02
N GLY A 76 9.41 -8.94 11.53
CA GLY A 76 9.98 -7.87 12.35
C GLY A 76 11.48 -8.00 12.62
N HIS A 77 11.96 -7.15 13.52
CA HIS A 77 13.34 -6.99 13.98
C HIS A 77 13.41 -7.28 15.47
N ASP A 78 14.18 -8.28 15.91
CA ASP A 78 14.19 -8.69 17.32
C ASP A 78 14.67 -7.59 18.28
N THR A 79 15.61 -6.74 17.85
CA THR A 79 16.27 -5.75 18.70
C THR A 79 16.51 -4.44 17.97
N ASN A 80 16.34 -3.32 18.67
CA ASN A 80 16.74 -2.01 18.17
C ASN A 80 18.27 -1.90 18.14
N PRO A 81 18.90 -1.60 16.99
CA PRO A 81 20.35 -1.58 16.84
C PRO A 81 21.03 -0.43 17.60
N ALA A 82 20.32 0.68 17.86
CA ALA A 82 20.86 1.82 18.59
C ALA A 82 20.89 1.60 20.11
N THR A 83 19.92 0.87 20.65
CA THR A 83 19.82 0.63 22.11
C THR A 83 20.32 -0.75 22.53
N GLY A 84 20.36 -1.73 21.62
CA GLY A 84 20.65 -3.13 21.90
C GLY A 84 19.55 -3.85 22.69
N THR A 85 18.35 -3.26 22.79
CA THR A 85 17.21 -3.84 23.52
C THR A 85 16.12 -4.33 22.56
N PRO A 86 15.33 -5.34 22.94
CA PRO A 86 14.16 -5.74 22.16
C PRO A 86 13.18 -4.58 21.94
N TYR A 87 12.49 -4.56 20.81
CA TYR A 87 11.38 -3.62 20.61
C TYR A 87 10.24 -3.95 21.57
N THR A 88 9.66 -2.91 22.17
CA THR A 88 8.49 -3.05 23.03
C THR A 88 7.26 -3.34 22.17
N SER A 89 6.43 -4.29 22.59
CA SER A 89 5.17 -4.62 21.93
C SER A 89 4.24 -3.41 21.88
N ASN A 90 3.55 -3.22 20.75
CA ASN A 90 2.63 -2.13 20.48
C ASN A 90 1.32 -2.76 19.99
N VAL A 91 0.44 -3.12 20.92
CA VAL A 91 -0.76 -3.90 20.62
C VAL A 91 -1.94 -2.95 20.40
N VAL A 92 -2.55 -3.04 19.22
CA VAL A 92 -3.71 -2.24 18.82
C VAL A 92 -4.81 -3.11 18.22
N ASN A 93 -6.01 -2.57 18.05
CA ASN A 93 -7.06 -3.23 17.30
C ASN A 93 -6.65 -3.33 15.81
N GLN A 94 -6.84 -4.51 15.22
CA GLN A 94 -6.40 -4.82 13.87
C GLN A 94 -7.12 -4.01 12.79
N ALA A 95 -8.42 -3.76 12.97
CA ALA A 95 -9.18 -2.94 12.04
C ALA A 95 -8.76 -1.48 12.13
N ASP A 96 -8.52 -0.99 13.35
CA ASP A 96 -7.96 0.33 13.59
C ASP A 96 -6.61 0.48 12.87
N PHE A 97 -5.69 -0.46 13.02
CA PHE A 97 -4.42 -0.43 12.29
C PHE A 97 -4.58 -0.44 10.77
N GLY A 98 -5.46 -1.29 10.23
CA GLY A 98 -5.75 -1.37 8.79
C GLY A 98 -6.26 -0.05 8.22
N ARG A 99 -7.18 0.61 8.94
CA ARG A 99 -7.73 1.93 8.59
C ARG A 99 -6.68 3.03 8.71
N ALA A 100 -5.88 3.04 9.78
CA ALA A 100 -4.77 3.98 9.95
C ALA A 100 -3.77 3.91 8.82
N MET A 101 -3.32 2.72 8.44
CA MET A 101 -2.39 2.58 7.31
C MET A 101 -3.01 3.09 6.02
N ALA A 102 -4.27 2.72 5.73
CA ALA A 102 -4.95 3.13 4.51
C ALA A 102 -5.09 4.66 4.40
N GLU A 103 -5.39 5.34 5.50
CA GLU A 103 -5.59 6.79 5.54
C GLU A 103 -4.27 7.56 5.64
N PHE A 104 -3.33 7.14 6.48
CA PHE A 104 -2.02 7.79 6.61
C PHE A 104 -1.27 7.84 5.28
N TRP A 105 -1.31 6.74 4.53
CA TRP A 105 -0.67 6.65 3.21
C TRP A 105 -1.61 7.01 2.06
N ALA A 106 -2.84 7.51 2.31
CA ALA A 106 -3.80 7.81 1.25
C ALA A 106 -3.33 8.95 0.34
N ASP A 107 -2.60 9.91 0.91
CA ASP A 107 -2.11 11.13 0.27
C ASP A 107 -3.25 11.86 -0.47
N GLY A 108 -4.30 12.19 0.29
CA GLY A 108 -5.53 12.83 -0.17
C GLY A 108 -5.33 14.27 -0.70
N PRO A 109 -6.39 14.88 -1.27
CA PRO A 109 -6.31 16.15 -1.99
C PRO A 109 -5.85 17.35 -1.15
N ASP A 110 -5.99 17.30 0.17
CA ASP A 110 -5.56 18.34 1.11
C ASP A 110 -4.19 18.05 1.76
N SER A 111 -3.48 17.04 1.26
CA SER A 111 -2.14 16.63 1.72
C SER A 111 -1.11 16.65 0.58
N GLU A 112 0.17 16.44 0.91
CA GLU A 112 1.17 16.18 -0.11
C GLU A 112 0.88 14.89 -0.88
N THR A 113 1.11 14.88 -2.19
CA THR A 113 1.15 13.62 -2.96
C THR A 113 2.29 12.71 -2.47
N PRO A 114 2.34 11.41 -2.83
CA PRO A 114 3.31 10.47 -2.25
C PRO A 114 4.79 10.91 -2.30
N PRO A 115 5.31 11.53 -3.38
CA PRO A 115 6.67 12.09 -3.36
C PRO A 115 6.89 13.14 -2.27
N GLY A 116 5.89 13.98 -1.99
CA GLY A 116 5.94 15.01 -0.96
C GLY A 116 5.86 14.44 0.45
N HIS A 117 5.05 13.39 0.67
CA HIS A 117 5.05 12.64 1.94
C HIS A 117 6.47 12.15 2.29
N TRP A 118 7.19 11.58 1.33
CA TRP A 118 8.59 11.17 1.54
C TRP A 118 9.56 12.32 1.76
N ASN A 119 9.29 13.51 1.23
CA ASN A 119 10.05 14.71 1.61
C ASN A 119 9.79 15.11 3.07
N THR A 120 8.54 15.02 3.56
CA THR A 120 8.20 15.27 4.97
C THR A 120 8.88 14.27 5.90
N LEU A 121 8.89 12.98 5.55
CA LEU A 121 9.67 11.97 6.29
C LEU A 121 11.16 12.26 6.28
N ALA A 122 11.73 12.62 5.13
CA ALA A 122 13.14 12.96 4.99
C ALA A 122 13.55 14.18 5.83
N ASN A 123 12.66 15.18 5.95
CA ASN A 123 12.86 16.33 6.83
C ASN A 123 12.86 15.91 8.30
N ALA A 124 11.88 15.11 8.74
CA ALA A 124 11.82 14.61 10.12
C ALA A 124 13.07 13.78 10.48
N VAL A 125 13.53 12.94 9.56
CA VAL A 125 14.81 12.22 9.69
C VAL A 125 15.97 13.20 9.83
N SER A 126 16.10 14.14 8.89
CA SER A 126 17.21 15.11 8.89
C SER A 126 17.28 15.96 10.15
N ASP A 127 16.12 16.35 10.69
CA ASP A 127 16.01 17.19 11.89
C ASP A 127 16.30 16.43 13.20
N SER A 128 16.28 15.09 13.16
CA SER A 128 16.60 14.23 14.32
C SER A 128 18.05 13.74 14.35
N LEU A 129 18.85 14.01 13.30
CA LEU A 129 20.26 13.66 13.24
C LEU A 129 21.14 14.60 14.09
N ASP A 130 22.36 14.16 14.39
CA ASP A 130 23.38 14.99 15.05
C ASP A 130 23.68 16.25 14.20
N PRO A 131 23.96 17.42 14.81
CA PRO A 131 24.34 18.62 14.09
C PRO A 131 25.54 18.47 13.15
N ALA A 132 26.45 17.53 13.42
CA ALA A 132 27.50 17.13 12.50
C ALA A 132 26.92 16.19 11.43
N LEU A 133 26.39 16.77 10.35
CA LEU A 133 25.74 16.05 9.27
C LEU A 133 26.77 15.42 8.33
N HIS A 134 26.71 14.10 8.13
CA HIS A 134 27.64 13.37 7.27
C HIS A 134 26.90 12.63 6.15
N ILE A 135 27.15 12.99 4.89
CA ILE A 135 26.58 12.28 3.75
C ILE A 135 27.15 10.86 3.71
N ARG A 136 26.29 9.85 3.67
CA ARG A 136 26.56 8.41 3.83
C ARG A 136 27.02 8.02 5.25
N GLY A 137 26.77 8.86 6.24
CA GLY A 137 27.15 8.61 7.63
C GLY A 137 28.67 8.65 7.89
N GLN A 138 29.47 9.15 6.94
CA GLN A 138 30.93 9.16 7.02
C GLN A 138 31.55 10.38 6.31
N GLY A 139 32.84 10.60 6.54
CA GLY A 139 33.60 11.69 5.90
C GLY A 139 33.47 13.02 6.64
N GLU A 140 33.85 14.11 5.97
CA GLU A 140 33.72 15.47 6.53
C GLU A 140 32.26 15.84 6.74
N ALA A 141 31.98 16.53 7.85
CA ALA A 141 30.65 17.08 8.09
C ALA A 141 30.35 18.17 7.05
N VAL A 142 29.12 18.20 6.56
CA VAL A 142 28.62 19.26 5.68
C VAL A 142 27.76 20.23 6.48
N ASP A 143 27.63 21.47 5.98
CA ASP A 143 26.67 22.39 6.59
C ASP A 143 25.22 22.02 6.24
N ARG A 144 24.26 22.63 6.95
CA ARG A 144 22.84 22.32 6.78
C ARG A 144 22.33 22.62 5.38
N LEU A 145 22.81 23.68 4.74
CA LEU A 145 22.37 24.04 3.40
C LEU A 145 22.86 23.00 2.38
N GLU A 146 24.12 22.60 2.47
CA GLU A 146 24.68 21.54 1.63
C GLU A 146 23.95 20.21 1.84
N TRP A 147 23.65 19.84 3.09
CA TRP A 147 22.86 18.65 3.42
C TRP A 147 21.49 18.68 2.73
N ASP A 148 20.70 19.73 2.97
CA ASP A 148 19.33 19.83 2.47
C ASP A 148 19.31 19.81 0.93
N VAL A 149 20.18 20.59 0.27
CA VAL A 149 20.24 20.64 -1.19
C VAL A 149 20.58 19.25 -1.76
N LYS A 150 21.58 18.56 -1.21
CA LYS A 150 21.99 17.25 -1.72
C LYS A 150 20.94 16.18 -1.43
N LEU A 151 20.28 16.22 -0.28
CA LEU A 151 19.17 15.32 0.06
C LEU A 151 18.03 15.47 -0.94
N TYR A 152 17.56 16.70 -1.15
CA TYR A 152 16.45 16.97 -2.07
C TYR A 152 16.80 16.65 -3.52
N VAL A 153 18.04 16.87 -3.97
CA VAL A 153 18.48 16.46 -5.31
C VAL A 153 18.36 14.95 -5.48
N ALA A 154 18.88 14.16 -4.54
CA ALA A 154 18.84 12.70 -4.65
C ALA A 154 17.41 12.15 -4.50
N LEU A 155 16.67 12.64 -3.51
CA LEU A 155 15.32 12.16 -3.19
C LEU A 155 14.32 12.49 -4.31
N ASN A 156 14.32 13.74 -4.78
CA ASN A 156 13.39 14.15 -5.83
C ASN A 156 13.80 13.65 -7.21
N ALA A 157 15.09 13.37 -7.44
CA ALA A 157 15.50 12.62 -8.63
C ALA A 157 14.90 11.21 -8.64
N ALA A 158 14.96 10.49 -7.51
CA ALA A 158 14.41 9.15 -7.40
C ALA A 158 12.89 9.14 -7.56
N THR A 159 12.17 10.08 -6.93
CA THR A 159 10.71 10.13 -7.08
C THR A 159 10.29 10.63 -8.48
N HIS A 160 11.04 11.53 -9.11
CA HIS A 160 10.82 11.91 -10.52
C HIS A 160 10.95 10.72 -11.47
N ASP A 161 12.04 9.97 -11.37
CA ASP A 161 12.26 8.77 -12.18
C ASP A 161 11.25 7.67 -11.85
N GLY A 162 10.86 7.56 -10.57
CA GLY A 162 9.76 6.73 -10.09
C GLY A 162 8.46 7.01 -10.84
N ALA A 163 8.12 8.28 -11.03
CA ALA A 163 6.92 8.66 -11.76
C ALA A 163 7.03 8.23 -13.23
N ILE A 164 8.16 8.50 -13.88
CA ILE A 164 8.41 8.14 -15.29
C ILE A 164 8.20 6.64 -15.52
N ALA A 165 8.85 5.80 -14.72
CA ALA A 165 8.73 4.35 -14.85
C ALA A 165 7.33 3.84 -14.51
N ALA A 166 6.74 4.31 -13.40
CA ALA A 166 5.43 3.85 -12.96
C ALA A 166 4.32 4.23 -13.96
N TRP A 167 4.29 5.48 -14.45
CA TRP A 167 3.28 5.89 -15.43
C TRP A 167 3.58 5.39 -16.85
N GLY A 168 4.84 5.10 -17.18
CA GLY A 168 5.19 4.35 -18.39
C GLY A 168 4.54 2.97 -18.39
N THR A 169 4.77 2.23 -17.30
CA THR A 169 4.19 0.90 -17.04
C THR A 169 2.66 0.94 -17.06
N LYS A 170 2.04 1.89 -16.35
CA LYS A 170 0.58 2.06 -16.34
C LYS A 170 -0.01 2.29 -17.73
N GLY A 171 0.66 3.12 -18.53
CA GLY A 171 0.23 3.39 -19.91
C GLY A 171 0.43 2.21 -20.86
N TYR A 172 1.46 1.38 -20.61
CA TYR A 172 1.77 0.21 -21.43
C TYR A 172 0.82 -0.96 -21.17
N TYR A 173 0.62 -1.31 -19.89
CA TYR A 173 -0.14 -2.50 -19.50
C TYR A 173 -1.65 -2.29 -19.35
N ASP A 174 -2.11 -1.04 -19.13
CA ASP A 174 -3.51 -0.66 -18.94
C ASP A 174 -4.31 -1.60 -18.00
N TYR A 175 -3.68 -1.98 -16.89
CA TYR A 175 -4.15 -3.05 -16.01
C TYR A 175 -5.34 -2.63 -15.11
N SER A 176 -6.27 -3.57 -14.88
CA SER A 176 -7.52 -3.36 -14.15
C SER A 176 -7.33 -3.08 -12.66
N ARG A 177 -8.22 -2.27 -12.07
CA ARG A 177 -8.31 -2.01 -10.62
C ARG A 177 -9.14 -3.07 -9.88
N PRO A 178 -8.93 -3.30 -8.57
CA PRO A 178 -9.67 -4.28 -7.78
C PRO A 178 -11.20 -4.14 -7.88
N ILE A 179 -11.71 -2.90 -7.84
CA ILE A 179 -13.16 -2.64 -7.98
C ILE A 179 -13.74 -3.23 -9.27
N SER A 180 -13.02 -3.14 -10.38
CA SER A 180 -13.44 -3.73 -11.65
C SER A 180 -13.28 -5.24 -11.65
N MET A 181 -12.20 -5.78 -11.06
CA MET A 181 -11.97 -7.21 -10.94
C MET A 181 -13.10 -7.90 -10.15
N ILE A 182 -13.39 -7.39 -8.95
CA ILE A 182 -14.35 -7.96 -8.00
C ILE A 182 -15.77 -7.85 -8.56
N ARG A 183 -16.17 -6.67 -9.01
CA ARG A 183 -17.54 -6.45 -9.53
C ARG A 183 -17.79 -7.21 -10.82
N TYR A 184 -16.81 -7.29 -11.73
CA TYR A 184 -16.96 -8.06 -12.97
C TYR A 184 -17.10 -9.55 -12.69
N MET A 185 -16.16 -10.14 -11.93
CA MET A 185 -16.19 -11.57 -11.63
C MET A 185 -17.43 -11.93 -10.81
N GLY A 186 -17.76 -11.15 -9.78
CA GLY A 186 -18.94 -11.40 -8.93
C GLY A 186 -20.27 -11.18 -9.67
N GLY A 187 -20.32 -10.21 -10.59
CA GLY A 187 -21.53 -9.91 -11.36
C GLY A 187 -21.88 -10.95 -12.43
N ILE A 188 -20.93 -11.80 -12.83
CA ILE A 188 -21.18 -12.90 -13.77
C ILE A 188 -21.35 -14.27 -13.08
N GLY A 189 -21.15 -14.36 -11.77
CA GLY A 189 -21.39 -15.56 -10.97
C GLY A 189 -20.15 -16.09 -10.25
N GLN A 190 -20.17 -17.37 -9.87
CA GLN A 190 -19.07 -18.05 -9.17
C GLN A 190 -18.32 -19.04 -10.06
N SER A 191 -17.04 -19.28 -9.79
CA SER A 191 -16.20 -20.20 -10.59
C SER A 191 -15.67 -21.42 -9.83
N SER A 192 -16.15 -21.70 -8.62
CA SER A 192 -15.63 -22.77 -7.77
C SER A 192 -16.26 -24.14 -8.05
N ASP A 193 -17.56 -24.19 -8.36
CA ASP A 193 -18.27 -25.47 -8.56
C ASP A 193 -19.25 -25.38 -9.75
N PRO A 194 -19.00 -26.10 -10.86
CA PRO A 194 -19.88 -26.12 -12.04
C PRO A 194 -21.25 -26.77 -11.79
N ALA A 195 -21.44 -27.48 -10.68
CA ALA A 195 -22.72 -28.07 -10.31
C ALA A 195 -23.60 -27.12 -9.46
N GLN A 196 -23.04 -26.05 -8.92
CA GLN A 196 -23.76 -25.08 -8.08
C GLN A 196 -24.42 -23.99 -8.93
N PRO A 197 -25.49 -23.34 -8.42
CA PRO A 197 -26.11 -22.20 -9.07
C PRO A 197 -25.09 -21.10 -9.42
N SER A 198 -25.44 -20.31 -10.43
CA SER A 198 -24.66 -19.14 -10.86
C SER A 198 -23.22 -19.45 -11.24
N PHE A 199 -22.92 -20.66 -11.69
CA PHE A 199 -21.59 -20.99 -12.19
C PHE A 199 -21.26 -20.23 -13.48
N HIS A 200 -20.06 -19.66 -13.53
CA HIS A 200 -19.45 -19.11 -14.72
C HIS A 200 -17.93 -19.32 -14.67
N GLU A 201 -17.30 -19.75 -15.78
CA GLU A 201 -15.86 -20.03 -15.85
C GLU A 201 -14.97 -18.83 -15.44
N LYS A 202 -15.46 -17.60 -15.64
CA LYS A 202 -14.81 -16.34 -15.26
C LYS A 202 -15.38 -15.69 -13.99
N GLY A 203 -16.28 -16.39 -13.28
CA GLY A 203 -16.90 -15.90 -12.06
C GLY A 203 -15.93 -15.73 -10.88
N LEU A 204 -16.38 -15.16 -9.78
CA LEU A 204 -15.57 -14.99 -8.58
C LEU A 204 -15.47 -16.33 -7.82
N PRO A 205 -14.27 -16.84 -7.47
CA PRO A 205 -14.18 -18.05 -6.67
C PRO A 205 -14.80 -17.85 -5.28
N LEU A 206 -15.57 -18.84 -4.84
CA LEU A 206 -16.15 -18.90 -3.51
C LEU A 206 -15.09 -19.19 -2.45
N GLU A 207 -15.26 -18.56 -1.28
CA GLU A 207 -14.47 -18.77 -0.07
C GLU A 207 -15.40 -18.70 1.14
N ALA A 208 -15.49 -19.80 1.88
CA ALA A 208 -16.44 -19.91 2.99
C ALA A 208 -16.24 -18.78 4.03
N GLY A 209 -17.31 -18.08 4.40
CA GLY A 209 -17.25 -16.96 5.33
C GLY A 209 -16.73 -15.64 4.74
N LEU A 210 -16.41 -15.60 3.45
CA LEU A 210 -15.91 -14.41 2.75
C LEU A 210 -16.63 -14.14 1.41
N ILE A 211 -16.83 -15.15 0.57
CA ILE A 211 -17.44 -15.05 -0.76
C ILE A 211 -18.41 -16.21 -0.94
N GLU A 212 -19.69 -15.90 -1.01
CA GLU A 212 -20.76 -16.91 -1.00
C GLU A 212 -21.83 -16.59 -2.04
N VAL A 213 -22.49 -17.64 -2.53
CA VAL A 213 -23.74 -17.47 -3.28
C VAL A 213 -24.86 -17.18 -2.28
N VAL A 214 -25.65 -16.15 -2.53
CA VAL A 214 -26.86 -15.87 -1.76
C VAL A 214 -27.88 -16.98 -2.03
N THR A 215 -28.29 -17.69 -0.99
CA THR A 215 -29.31 -18.77 -1.07
C THR A 215 -30.55 -18.43 -0.25
N ALA A 216 -31.67 -19.09 -0.54
CA ALA A 216 -32.91 -18.94 0.22
C ALA A 216 -32.74 -19.28 1.72
N GLU A 217 -31.84 -20.20 2.05
CA GLU A 217 -31.48 -20.51 3.44
C GLU A 217 -30.72 -19.34 4.06
N SER A 218 -29.74 -18.77 3.35
CA SER A 218 -28.94 -17.65 3.87
C SER A 218 -29.72 -16.35 4.03
N THR A 219 -30.81 -16.17 3.27
CA THR A 219 -31.69 -14.98 3.32
C THR A 219 -32.87 -15.16 4.28
N ALA A 220 -32.99 -16.32 4.95
CA ALA A 220 -34.02 -16.54 5.96
C ALA A 220 -33.88 -15.55 7.13
N ALA A 221 -34.99 -15.27 7.82
CA ALA A 221 -35.00 -14.28 8.90
C ALA A 221 -34.01 -14.67 10.03
N GLY A 222 -33.05 -13.79 10.31
CA GLY A 222 -32.00 -13.99 11.32
C GLY A 222 -30.72 -14.65 10.78
N GLU A 223 -30.69 -15.03 9.50
CA GLU A 223 -29.49 -15.57 8.85
C GLU A 223 -28.61 -14.46 8.26
N ARG A 224 -27.36 -14.82 7.93
CA ARG A 224 -26.29 -13.88 7.57
C ARG A 224 -26.53 -13.02 6.33
N HIS A 225 -27.41 -13.43 5.41
CA HIS A 225 -27.81 -12.66 4.23
C HIS A 225 -29.26 -12.18 4.31
N ALA A 226 -29.87 -12.12 5.50
CA ALA A 226 -31.29 -11.75 5.64
C ALA A 226 -31.63 -10.40 4.98
N HIS A 227 -30.72 -9.43 4.99
CA HIS A 227 -30.88 -8.12 4.34
C HIS A 227 -30.67 -8.15 2.82
N LEU A 228 -30.19 -9.26 2.26
CA LEU A 228 -30.00 -9.49 0.83
C LEU A 228 -31.13 -10.35 0.22
N ALA A 229 -32.21 -10.61 0.95
CA ALA A 229 -33.38 -11.33 0.43
C ALA A 229 -33.88 -10.73 -0.88
N GLY A 230 -34.13 -11.57 -1.88
CA GLY A 230 -34.46 -11.16 -3.26
C GLY A 230 -33.29 -11.15 -4.23
N ASN A 231 -32.06 -11.36 -3.75
CA ASN A 231 -30.85 -11.49 -4.57
C ASN A 231 -30.34 -12.95 -4.59
N GLU A 232 -31.22 -13.94 -4.40
CA GLU A 232 -30.83 -15.35 -4.43
C GLU A 232 -30.20 -15.73 -5.79
N GLY A 233 -29.03 -16.37 -5.72
CA GLY A 233 -28.19 -16.69 -6.87
C GLY A 233 -27.11 -15.64 -7.14
N GLU A 234 -27.18 -14.44 -6.56
CA GLU A 234 -26.09 -13.47 -6.69
C GLU A 234 -24.92 -13.79 -5.77
N ILE A 235 -23.76 -13.19 -6.04
CA ILE A 235 -22.55 -13.38 -5.24
C ILE A 235 -22.48 -12.28 -4.18
N ALA A 236 -22.42 -12.69 -2.92
CA ALA A 236 -22.15 -11.81 -1.78
C ALA A 236 -20.70 -11.93 -1.34
N VAL A 237 -20.12 -10.81 -0.91
CA VAL A 237 -18.79 -10.72 -0.32
C VAL A 237 -18.89 -10.09 1.07
N ARG A 238 -18.13 -10.61 2.03
CA ARG A 238 -18.00 -10.02 3.37
C ARG A 238 -16.89 -8.97 3.35
N SER A 239 -17.26 -7.71 3.48
CA SER A 239 -16.38 -6.57 3.23
C SER A 239 -16.82 -5.35 4.05
N TRP A 240 -15.95 -4.35 4.18
CA TRP A 240 -16.39 -3.00 4.53
C TRP A 240 -17.56 -2.57 3.65
N ARG A 241 -18.60 -2.02 4.27
CA ARG A 241 -19.90 -1.78 3.63
C ARG A 241 -19.96 -0.52 2.76
N GLY A 242 -18.94 0.33 2.82
CA GLY A 242 -18.97 1.66 2.24
C GLY A 242 -19.01 2.75 3.31
N THR A 243 -18.82 3.99 2.85
CA THR A 243 -18.81 5.18 3.70
C THR A 243 -20.16 5.37 4.40
N PRO A 244 -20.19 5.53 5.73
CA PRO A 244 -21.43 5.81 6.47
C PRO A 244 -21.98 7.21 6.15
N GLU A 245 -23.25 7.45 6.51
CA GLU A 245 -23.90 8.75 6.28
C GLU A 245 -23.26 9.89 7.08
N ASP A 246 -22.97 9.68 8.38
CA ASP A 246 -22.27 10.63 9.24
C ASP A 246 -20.86 10.12 9.58
N ARG A 247 -19.88 10.39 8.72
CA ARG A 247 -18.48 9.97 8.89
C ARG A 247 -17.83 10.42 10.20
N GLU A 248 -18.30 11.53 10.78
CA GLU A 248 -17.73 12.09 12.01
C GLU A 248 -18.18 11.32 13.25
N ARG A 249 -19.18 10.43 13.13
CA ARG A 249 -19.81 9.74 14.28
C ARG A 249 -20.00 8.25 14.07
N ASP A 250 -20.11 7.83 12.83
CA ASP A 250 -20.49 6.48 12.46
C ASP A 250 -19.32 5.72 11.83
N ILE A 251 -19.37 4.41 12.00
CA ILE A 251 -18.44 3.44 11.42
C ILE A 251 -19.26 2.60 10.43
N GLY A 252 -18.81 2.52 9.17
CA GLY A 252 -19.48 1.72 8.13
C GLY A 252 -19.48 0.23 8.48
N GLY A 253 -18.35 -0.25 9.01
CA GLY A 253 -18.17 -1.61 9.49
C GLY A 253 -18.19 -2.67 8.39
N VAL A 254 -18.09 -3.94 8.77
CA VAL A 254 -18.04 -5.08 7.82
C VAL A 254 -19.32 -5.89 7.90
N ASP A 255 -19.88 -6.22 6.73
CA ASP A 255 -21.02 -7.12 6.59
C ASP A 255 -21.02 -7.75 5.19
N TRP A 256 -22.00 -8.61 4.91
CA TRP A 256 -22.24 -9.14 3.57
C TRP A 256 -22.85 -8.07 2.68
N ILE A 257 -22.23 -7.83 1.53
CA ILE A 257 -22.73 -6.96 0.46
C ILE A 257 -22.69 -7.73 -0.87
N LEU A 258 -23.49 -7.34 -1.86
CA LEU A 258 -23.35 -7.93 -3.19
C LEU A 258 -21.98 -7.57 -3.78
N ALA A 259 -21.34 -8.52 -4.45
CA ALA A 259 -20.03 -8.32 -5.06
C ALA A 259 -20.02 -7.16 -6.07
N VAL A 260 -21.16 -6.94 -6.75
CA VAL A 260 -21.37 -5.84 -7.69
C VAL A 260 -21.44 -4.46 -7.03
N ASP A 261 -21.74 -4.41 -5.73
CA ASP A 261 -21.81 -3.19 -4.93
C ASP A 261 -20.50 -2.89 -4.19
N TRP A 262 -19.55 -3.83 -4.18
CA TRP A 262 -18.27 -3.70 -3.47
C TRP A 262 -17.53 -2.40 -3.82
N VAL A 263 -17.03 -1.69 -2.81
CA VAL A 263 -16.25 -0.46 -2.96
C VAL A 263 -14.96 -0.54 -2.14
N PRO A 264 -13.87 0.13 -2.59
CA PRO A 264 -12.65 0.27 -1.80
C PRO A 264 -12.88 1.14 -0.56
N TYR A 265 -12.09 0.93 0.50
CA TYR A 265 -12.06 1.79 1.69
C TYR A 265 -11.46 3.16 1.35
N GLN A 266 -12.29 4.07 0.85
CA GLN A 266 -11.97 5.44 0.46
C GLN A 266 -13.20 6.34 0.57
N LEU A 267 -12.99 7.66 0.59
CA LEU A 267 -14.08 8.62 0.43
C LEU A 267 -14.73 8.50 -0.97
N PRO A 268 -16.07 8.67 -1.10
CA PRO A 268 -16.73 8.63 -2.40
C PRO A 268 -16.28 9.75 -3.35
N THR A 269 -15.77 10.86 -2.80
CA THR A 269 -15.18 11.99 -3.54
C THR A 269 -13.71 11.76 -3.89
N PHE A 270 -13.05 10.81 -3.22
CA PHE A 270 -11.69 10.37 -3.49
C PHE A 270 -11.73 9.01 -4.20
N VAL A 271 -12.33 9.02 -5.39
CA VAL A 271 -12.55 7.82 -6.20
C VAL A 271 -11.25 7.11 -6.52
N THR A 272 -11.34 5.79 -6.78
CA THR A 272 -10.24 5.01 -7.33
C THR A 272 -9.56 5.80 -8.45
N PRO A 273 -8.24 6.07 -8.36
CA PRO A 273 -7.60 7.02 -9.26
C PRO A 273 -7.78 6.66 -10.73
N SER A 274 -8.03 7.66 -11.57
CA SER A 274 -8.38 7.55 -13.00
C SER A 274 -7.19 7.19 -13.91
N PHE A 275 -6.38 6.23 -13.46
CA PHE A 275 -5.26 5.64 -14.19
C PHE A 275 -5.11 4.16 -13.83
N ALA A 276 -4.53 3.39 -14.76
CA ALA A 276 -4.31 1.95 -14.66
C ALA A 276 -3.61 1.53 -13.36
N ALA A 277 -3.84 0.30 -12.92
CA ALA A 277 -3.39 -0.20 -11.62
C ALA A 277 -1.89 -0.54 -11.61
N TYR A 278 -1.39 -1.26 -12.61
CA TYR A 278 -0.05 -1.84 -12.60
C TYR A 278 1.02 -0.86 -13.13
N VAL A 279 2.09 -0.55 -12.40
CA VAL A 279 2.40 -0.88 -10.99
C VAL A 279 1.86 0.17 -10.02
N SER A 280 1.82 -0.13 -8.72
CA SER A 280 1.45 0.84 -7.68
C SER A 280 2.45 1.99 -7.61
N GLY A 281 1.98 3.22 -7.85
CA GLY A 281 2.83 4.41 -7.79
C GLY A 281 3.35 4.67 -6.38
N HIS A 282 2.51 4.47 -5.35
CA HIS A 282 2.93 4.61 -3.95
C HIS A 282 4.08 3.64 -3.63
N SER A 283 3.97 2.39 -4.06
CA SER A 283 5.01 1.38 -3.83
C SER A 283 6.34 1.75 -4.53
N VAL A 284 6.28 2.30 -5.75
CA VAL A 284 7.46 2.76 -6.49
C VAL A 284 8.11 3.96 -5.78
N PHE A 285 7.35 5.01 -5.49
CA PHE A 285 7.87 6.22 -4.86
C PHE A 285 8.47 5.92 -3.49
N SER A 286 7.72 5.17 -2.67
CA SER A 286 8.13 4.86 -1.32
C SER A 286 9.39 4.03 -1.28
N ARG A 287 9.49 3.00 -2.13
CA ARG A 287 10.70 2.18 -2.14
C ARG A 287 11.90 2.94 -2.70
N ALA A 288 11.71 3.74 -3.75
CA ALA A 288 12.80 4.57 -4.30
C ALA A 288 13.33 5.59 -3.28
N ALA A 289 12.42 6.26 -2.55
CA ALA A 289 12.78 7.18 -1.49
C ALA A 289 13.51 6.48 -0.33
N ALA A 290 13.04 5.30 0.10
CA ALA A 290 13.70 4.52 1.14
C ALA A 290 15.13 4.10 0.76
N GLU A 291 15.37 3.65 -0.48
CA GLU A 291 16.75 3.34 -0.93
C GLU A 291 17.65 4.58 -0.88
N VAL A 292 17.14 5.74 -1.32
CA VAL A 292 17.90 7.00 -1.28
C VAL A 292 18.20 7.38 0.16
N LEU A 293 17.20 7.36 1.05
CA LEU A 293 17.42 7.72 2.46
C LEU A 293 18.44 6.79 3.11
N THR A 294 18.32 5.46 2.92
CA THR A 294 19.29 4.51 3.44
C THR A 294 20.71 4.82 2.96
N ALA A 295 20.89 5.09 1.67
CA ALA A 295 22.20 5.37 1.11
C ALA A 295 22.74 6.77 1.51
N PHE A 296 21.85 7.75 1.62
CA PHE A 296 22.17 9.15 1.94
C PHE A 296 22.56 9.34 3.40
N THR A 297 21.82 8.74 4.33
CA THR A 297 22.16 8.78 5.77
C THR A 297 23.26 7.80 6.12
N GLY A 298 23.45 6.75 5.31
CA GLY A 298 24.41 5.67 5.58
C GLY A 298 23.90 4.64 6.57
N ASP A 299 22.63 4.70 6.95
CA ASP A 299 21.97 3.80 7.88
C ASP A 299 20.61 3.38 7.30
N GLU A 300 20.26 2.11 7.41
CA GLU A 300 18.96 1.62 6.96
C GLU A 300 17.84 1.92 7.96
N TYR A 301 18.20 2.17 9.22
CA TYR A 301 17.27 2.43 10.30
C TYR A 301 16.89 3.92 10.37
N PHE A 302 15.69 4.19 10.89
CA PHE A 302 15.35 5.53 11.36
C PHE A 302 16.33 5.94 12.48
N PRO A 303 16.65 7.24 12.64
CA PRO A 303 17.54 7.71 13.71
C PRO A 303 17.12 7.19 15.09
N GLY A 304 18.06 6.59 15.82
CA GLY A 304 17.77 5.90 17.10
C GLY A 304 17.13 4.52 16.95
N GLY A 305 17.07 3.97 15.74
CA GLY A 305 16.51 2.65 15.45
C GLY A 305 14.98 2.58 15.41
N LEU A 306 14.27 3.71 15.51
CA LEU A 306 12.82 3.75 15.59
C LEU A 306 12.29 5.08 15.07
N GLY A 307 11.40 5.02 14.09
CA GLY A 307 10.57 6.15 13.70
C GLY A 307 9.14 5.95 14.20
N GLU A 308 8.50 7.02 14.68
CA GLU A 308 7.15 6.99 15.27
C GLU A 308 6.26 8.10 14.72
N TRP A 309 5.04 7.75 14.30
CA TRP A 309 4.02 8.69 13.82
C TRP A 309 2.69 8.41 14.51
N THR A 310 2.17 9.41 15.21
CA THR A 310 0.89 9.28 15.92
C THR A 310 -0.28 9.67 15.03
N ILE A 311 -1.18 8.73 14.82
CA ILE A 311 -2.54 8.96 14.34
C ILE A 311 -3.39 9.26 15.58
N GLN A 312 -3.98 10.46 15.63
CA GLN A 312 -4.74 10.91 16.79
C GLN A 312 -6.10 10.22 16.83
N ALA A 313 -6.61 9.94 18.03
CA ALA A 313 -7.97 9.47 18.20
C ALA A 313 -8.98 10.42 17.52
N GLY A 314 -9.92 9.85 16.76
CA GLY A 314 -10.94 10.59 16.02
C GLY A 314 -10.44 11.34 14.79
N SER A 315 -9.21 11.11 14.32
CA SER A 315 -8.63 11.83 13.17
C SER A 315 -8.85 11.15 11.81
N TYR A 316 -9.56 10.04 11.74
CA TYR A 316 -9.91 9.44 10.45
C TYR A 316 -10.88 10.31 9.68
N GLU A 317 -10.62 10.42 8.39
CA GLU A 317 -11.43 11.15 7.43
C GLU A 317 -12.44 10.21 6.76
N PHE A 318 -12.13 8.93 6.58
CA PHE A 318 -13.01 8.07 5.77
C PHE A 318 -14.29 7.67 6.54
N GLU A 319 -14.18 7.45 7.84
CA GLU A 319 -15.25 7.17 8.81
C GLU A 319 -14.74 7.42 10.24
N HIS A 320 -15.59 7.29 11.26
CA HIS A 320 -15.19 7.57 12.63
C HIS A 320 -14.07 6.63 13.13
N GLY A 321 -13.09 7.21 13.80
CA GLY A 321 -12.01 6.51 14.49
C GLY A 321 -10.67 7.24 14.35
N PRO A 322 -9.58 6.61 14.83
CA PRO A 322 -9.61 5.49 15.77
C PRO A 322 -10.12 5.95 17.15
N ASP A 323 -10.55 5.03 18.01
CA ASP A 323 -11.07 5.40 19.35
C ASP A 323 -9.95 5.83 20.31
N ASP A 324 -8.74 5.29 20.11
CA ASP A 324 -7.51 5.63 20.83
C ASP A 324 -6.40 6.00 19.82
N ASP A 325 -5.39 6.74 20.28
CA ASP A 325 -4.21 7.05 19.46
C ASP A 325 -3.54 5.76 18.95
N ILE A 326 -3.17 5.75 17.67
CA ILE A 326 -2.36 4.70 17.07
C ILE A 326 -0.98 5.26 16.76
N ILE A 327 0.06 4.63 17.29
CA ILE A 327 1.44 5.01 16.99
C ILE A 327 1.97 4.03 15.94
N LEU A 328 2.09 4.50 14.70
CA LEU A 328 2.78 3.77 13.64
C LEU A 328 4.28 3.79 13.94
N GLN A 329 4.91 2.63 13.89
CA GLN A 329 6.32 2.46 14.22
C GLN A 329 7.06 1.72 13.09
N TRP A 330 8.24 2.22 12.73
CA TRP A 330 9.11 1.59 11.73
C TRP A 330 10.55 1.53 12.22
N ALA A 331 11.20 0.37 12.08
CA ALA A 331 12.63 0.25 12.35
C ALA A 331 13.45 0.85 11.19
N THR A 332 13.15 0.44 9.96
CA THR A 332 13.87 0.87 8.75
C THR A 332 13.01 1.73 7.83
N TYR A 333 13.65 2.54 6.98
CA TYR A 333 12.94 3.27 5.91
C TYR A 333 12.20 2.31 4.96
N ARG A 334 12.74 1.09 4.78
CA ARG A 334 12.15 0.04 3.95
C ARG A 334 10.86 -0.50 4.58
N ASP A 335 10.78 -0.60 5.91
CA ASP A 335 9.55 -1.01 6.61
C ASP A 335 8.43 0.00 6.40
N ALA A 336 8.74 1.31 6.49
CA ALA A 336 7.79 2.36 6.17
C ALA A 336 7.33 2.29 4.70
N ALA A 337 8.26 2.08 3.77
CA ALA A 337 7.94 1.96 2.35
C ALA A 337 7.10 0.72 2.01
N ASP A 338 7.37 -0.40 2.66
CA ASP A 338 6.61 -1.63 2.51
C ASP A 338 5.20 -1.46 3.09
N GLN A 339 5.05 -0.77 4.22
CA GLN A 339 3.75 -0.44 4.78
C GLN A 339 2.94 0.49 3.85
N ALA A 340 3.59 1.46 3.19
CA ALA A 340 2.96 2.31 2.19
C ALA A 340 2.44 1.53 0.96
N GLY A 341 3.08 0.41 0.62
CA GLY A 341 2.59 -0.52 -0.39
C GLY A 341 1.40 -1.33 0.08
N LEU A 342 1.51 -1.93 1.28
CA LEU A 342 0.48 -2.74 1.92
C LEU A 342 -0.81 -1.94 2.17
N SER A 343 -0.70 -0.66 2.53
CA SER A 343 -1.86 0.23 2.74
C SER A 343 -2.77 0.31 1.52
N ARG A 344 -2.26 0.10 0.30
CA ARG A 344 -3.06 0.17 -0.93
C ARG A 344 -3.95 -1.05 -1.12
N LEU A 345 -3.62 -2.17 -0.49
CA LEU A 345 -4.45 -3.37 -0.43
C LEU A 345 -5.55 -3.21 0.63
N TYR A 346 -5.21 -2.67 1.81
CA TYR A 346 -6.20 -2.28 2.83
C TYR A 346 -7.18 -1.23 2.32
N GLY A 347 -6.69 -0.22 1.59
CA GLY A 347 -7.51 0.77 0.90
C GLY A 347 -8.26 0.22 -0.31
N GLY A 348 -8.02 -1.03 -0.73
CA GLY A 348 -8.77 -1.71 -1.78
C GLY A 348 -8.53 -1.21 -3.21
N ILE A 349 -7.45 -0.46 -3.48
CA ILE A 349 -7.23 0.13 -4.81
C ILE A 349 -6.09 -0.49 -5.61
N HIS A 350 -5.25 -1.31 -4.98
CA HIS A 350 -4.20 -2.08 -5.65
C HIS A 350 -4.26 -3.54 -5.19
N VAL A 351 -3.70 -4.40 -6.02
CA VAL A 351 -3.45 -5.81 -5.67
C VAL A 351 -1.97 -6.06 -5.40
N ARG A 352 -1.62 -7.21 -4.80
CA ARG A 352 -0.22 -7.59 -4.52
C ARG A 352 0.69 -7.53 -5.74
N ALA A 353 0.19 -7.84 -6.93
CA ALA A 353 0.98 -7.78 -8.16
C ALA A 353 1.44 -6.35 -8.46
N ASP A 354 0.55 -5.37 -8.28
CA ASP A 354 0.88 -3.95 -8.47
C ASP A 354 1.90 -3.47 -7.46
N ASP A 355 1.71 -3.86 -6.20
CA ASP A 355 2.55 -3.45 -5.08
C ASP A 355 3.95 -4.06 -5.18
N PHE A 356 4.06 -5.39 -5.27
CA PHE A 356 5.34 -6.09 -5.24
C PHE A 356 6.23 -5.74 -6.44
N ALA A 357 5.65 -5.62 -7.63
CA ALA A 357 6.38 -5.13 -8.79
C ALA A 357 6.78 -3.66 -8.62
N GLY A 358 5.89 -2.83 -8.04
CA GLY A 358 6.20 -1.44 -7.72
C GLY A 358 7.35 -1.27 -6.74
N ARG A 359 7.41 -2.08 -5.67
CA ARG A 359 8.54 -2.07 -4.72
C ARG A 359 9.84 -2.46 -5.40
N LYS A 360 9.85 -3.54 -6.19
CA LYS A 360 11.04 -3.98 -6.95
C LYS A 360 11.55 -2.90 -7.90
N MET A 361 10.64 -2.29 -8.66
CA MET A 361 10.95 -1.18 -9.55
C MET A 361 11.49 0.03 -8.78
N GLY A 362 10.85 0.42 -7.67
CA GLY A 362 11.30 1.52 -6.83
C GLY A 362 12.70 1.30 -6.26
N ALA A 363 13.04 0.06 -5.88
CA ALA A 363 14.37 -0.27 -5.37
C ALA A 363 15.47 -0.03 -6.43
N GLU A 364 15.25 -0.48 -7.67
CA GLU A 364 16.17 -0.23 -8.78
C GLU A 364 16.33 1.28 -9.06
N ILE A 365 15.20 2.01 -9.09
CA ILE A 365 15.17 3.45 -9.34
C ILE A 365 15.94 4.23 -8.27
N GLY A 366 15.69 3.95 -6.99
CA GLY A 366 16.32 4.65 -5.89
C GLY A 366 17.85 4.45 -5.88
N GLN A 367 18.30 3.23 -6.16
CA GLN A 367 19.74 2.92 -6.29
C GLN A 367 20.37 3.63 -7.49
N ALA A 368 19.70 3.65 -8.65
CA ALA A 368 20.18 4.35 -9.83
C ALA A 368 20.23 5.87 -9.63
N ALA A 369 19.18 6.45 -9.03
CA ALA A 369 19.10 7.87 -8.74
C ALA A 369 20.17 8.31 -7.74
N TRP A 370 20.40 7.54 -6.68
CA TRP A 370 21.48 7.78 -5.75
C TRP A 370 22.85 7.74 -6.44
N ALA A 371 23.15 6.69 -7.21
CA ALA A 371 24.40 6.58 -7.95
C ALA A 371 24.62 7.75 -8.93
N ALA A 372 23.55 8.22 -9.58
CA ALA A 372 23.60 9.38 -10.44
C ALA A 372 23.86 10.68 -9.67
N ALA A 373 23.18 10.89 -8.54
CA ALA A 373 23.32 12.06 -7.68
C ALA A 373 24.75 12.20 -7.13
N GLN A 374 25.36 11.09 -6.71
CA GLN A 374 26.75 11.08 -6.21
C GLN A 374 27.74 11.70 -7.20
N ARG A 375 27.56 11.48 -8.51
CA ARG A 375 28.44 12.05 -9.54
C ARG A 375 28.43 13.58 -9.55
N TYR A 376 27.29 14.20 -9.20
CA TYR A 376 27.18 15.64 -9.06
C TYR A 376 27.82 16.15 -7.76
N PHE A 377 27.74 15.37 -6.68
CA PHE A 377 28.32 15.75 -5.40
C PHE A 377 29.84 15.65 -5.37
N GLU A 378 30.40 14.71 -6.15
CA GLU A 378 31.84 14.50 -6.28
C GLU A 378 32.48 15.46 -7.28
N SER A 379 31.74 15.97 -8.27
CA SER A 379 32.25 16.97 -9.21
C SER A 379 32.44 18.38 -8.62
N ASP A 380 31.92 18.62 -7.42
CA ASP A 380 32.07 19.88 -6.67
C ASP A 380 33.28 19.87 -5.70
N ARG A 381 34.13 18.84 -5.75
CA ARG A 381 35.44 18.77 -5.05
C ARG A 381 36.58 18.70 -6.06
#